data_AF-A0A520JPS6-F1
#
_entry.id   AF-A0A520JPS6-F1
#
_cell.length_a   1.000
_cell.length_b   1.000
_cell.length_c   1.000
_cell.angle_alpha   90.00
_cell.angle_beta   90.00
_cell.angle_gamma   90.00
#
_symmetry.space_group_name_H-M   'P 1'
#
loop_
_entity.id
_entity.type
_entity.pdbx_description
1 polymer ?
#
loop_
_entity_poly.entity_id
_entity_poly.type
_entity_poly.pdbx_seq_one_letter_code
_entity_poly.pdbx_strand_id
1 'polypeptide(L)'
;VVNAMFLDSQEGILGGEPSGQRITIDRSTFSGLGQCDESPSCSHAIYLANKGSVTITHSRFERGTGGHYVKLRAPTVSITDNSFDDTAGKKTNYMIDLSEGSTGLIARNAFVQGTAKENHTGLIVVAAEARTYRSTGLRVEDNDARLSPGDKTSPAFVADYSHDRLALGTNRLGPGLRAFETR
;
A
#
# COMPACT_ATOMS: atom_id res chain seq x y z
N VAL A 1 -12.89 -6.72 9.97
CA VAL A 1 -13.71 -5.57 9.52
C VAL A 1 -14.30 -5.93 8.16
N VAL A 2 -15.62 -5.87 7.99
CA VAL A 2 -16.26 -6.22 6.71
C VAL A 2 -17.39 -5.25 6.43
N ASN A 3 -17.55 -4.82 5.17
CA ASN A 3 -18.64 -3.95 4.72
C ASN A 3 -18.75 -2.64 5.52
N ALA A 4 -17.60 -1.99 5.74
CA ALA A 4 -17.49 -0.76 6.52
C ALA A 4 -16.99 0.40 5.66
N MET A 5 -17.29 1.63 6.09
CA MET A 5 -16.78 2.86 5.47
C MET A 5 -16.09 3.72 6.52
N PHE A 6 -14.87 4.15 6.21
CA PHE A 6 -14.09 5.12 6.97
C PHE A 6 -13.93 6.34 6.07
N LEU A 7 -14.41 7.50 6.55
CA LEU A 7 -14.55 8.70 5.72
C LEU A 7 -13.99 9.91 6.46
N ASP A 8 -13.20 10.72 5.77
CA ASP A 8 -12.78 12.06 6.22
C ASP A 8 -12.21 12.09 7.65
N SER A 9 -11.39 11.10 7.96
CA SER A 9 -10.80 10.87 9.29
C SER A 9 -9.28 10.88 9.18
N GLN A 10 -8.57 11.22 10.27
CA GLN A 10 -7.10 11.13 10.27
C GLN A 10 -6.63 9.71 9.95
N GLU A 11 -7.15 8.72 10.67
CA GLU A 11 -6.78 7.31 10.54
C GLU A 11 -8.04 6.43 10.41
N GLY A 12 -7.99 5.39 9.58
CA GLY A 12 -9.14 4.50 9.39
C GLY A 12 -9.09 3.33 10.36
N ILE A 13 -8.04 2.51 10.23
CA ILE A 13 -7.77 1.40 11.14
C ILE A 13 -6.35 1.54 11.67
N LEU A 14 -6.24 1.81 12.97
CA LEU A 14 -4.98 1.79 13.70
C LEU A 14 -4.89 0.55 14.58
N GLY A 15 -3.76 -0.17 14.51
CA GLY A 15 -3.46 -1.26 15.42
C GLY A 15 -1.96 -1.50 15.54
N GLY A 16 -1.48 -1.71 16.76
CA GLY A 16 -0.04 -1.76 17.04
C GLY A 16 0.40 -2.94 17.90
N GLU A 17 -0.50 -3.82 18.34
CA GLU A 17 -0.16 -4.88 19.29
C GLU A 17 0.38 -6.12 18.55
N PRO A 18 1.69 -6.43 18.62
CA PRO A 18 2.34 -7.45 17.81
C PRO A 18 2.07 -8.85 18.39
N SER A 19 0.80 -9.24 18.35
CA SER A 19 0.29 -10.59 18.65
C SER A 19 0.16 -11.40 17.35
N GLY A 20 0.03 -12.72 17.43
CA GLY A 20 -0.06 -13.60 16.26
C GLY A 20 -1.46 -13.63 15.61
N GLN A 21 -2.11 -12.48 15.43
CA GLN A 21 -3.51 -12.42 15.02
C GLN A 21 -3.70 -12.65 13.52
N ARG A 22 -4.86 -13.21 13.15
CA ARG A 22 -5.34 -13.19 11.77
C ARG A 22 -6.32 -12.04 11.60
N ILE A 23 -5.88 -11.00 10.90
CA ILE A 23 -6.69 -9.80 10.65
C ILE A 23 -7.25 -9.88 9.24
N THR A 24 -8.55 -9.64 9.10
CA THR A 24 -9.24 -9.62 7.81
C THR A 24 -10.05 -8.34 7.65
N ILE A 25 -9.85 -7.68 6.51
CA ILE A 25 -10.53 -6.48 6.06
C ILE A 25 -11.10 -6.80 4.69
N ASP A 26 -12.42 -6.79 4.54
CA ASP A 26 -13.09 -7.16 3.29
C ASP A 26 -14.18 -6.15 2.93
N ARG A 27 -14.38 -5.90 1.63
CA ARG A 27 -15.48 -5.07 1.11
C ARG A 27 -15.64 -3.74 1.84
N SER A 28 -14.54 -3.06 2.14
CA SER A 28 -14.56 -1.82 2.92
C SER A 28 -14.09 -0.62 2.09
N THR A 29 -14.51 0.60 2.47
CA THR A 29 -14.11 1.84 1.79
C THR A 29 -13.34 2.73 2.75
N PHE A 30 -12.24 3.29 2.24
CA PHE A 30 -11.40 4.27 2.91
C PHE A 30 -11.29 5.50 1.98
N SER A 31 -11.96 6.60 2.32
CA SER A 31 -12.00 7.81 1.48
C SER A 31 -11.73 9.08 2.27
N GLY A 32 -10.74 9.89 1.86
CA GLY A 32 -10.42 11.13 2.58
C GLY A 32 -9.61 10.92 3.86
N LEU A 33 -8.74 9.91 3.92
CA LEU A 33 -7.94 9.63 5.11
C LEU A 33 -6.48 10.03 4.99
N GLY A 34 -5.84 10.21 6.15
CA GLY A 34 -4.41 10.44 6.30
C GLY A 34 -4.06 11.91 6.48
N GLN A 35 -3.03 12.16 7.28
CA GLN A 35 -2.55 13.49 7.65
C GLN A 35 -1.08 13.37 8.08
N CYS A 36 -0.19 14.18 7.49
CA CYS A 36 1.27 14.15 7.72
C CYS A 36 1.85 15.51 8.15
N ASP A 37 1.06 16.58 8.02
CA ASP A 37 1.47 17.97 8.21
C ASP A 37 1.18 18.53 9.61
N GLU A 38 0.23 17.96 10.34
CA GLU A 38 -0.21 18.41 11.67
C GLU A 38 0.37 17.59 12.84
N SER A 39 1.15 16.53 12.58
CA SER A 39 1.74 15.64 13.59
C SER A 39 3.11 15.09 13.13
N PRO A 40 4.08 14.88 14.04
CA PRO A 40 5.35 14.24 13.71
C PRO A 40 5.21 12.78 13.25
N SER A 41 4.06 12.16 13.49
CA SER A 41 3.70 10.84 12.95
C SER A 41 2.54 11.00 11.97
N CYS A 42 2.77 10.58 10.72
CA CYS A 42 1.72 10.48 9.72
C CYS A 42 0.62 9.50 10.14
N SER A 43 -0.62 9.83 9.80
CA SER A 43 -1.75 8.90 9.80
C SER A 43 -2.00 8.34 8.39
N HIS A 44 -2.65 7.19 8.35
CA HIS A 44 -2.83 6.32 7.20
C HIS A 44 -4.28 5.89 7.03
N ALA A 45 -4.63 5.29 5.89
CA ALA A 45 -5.97 4.69 5.78
C ALA A 45 -6.06 3.41 6.62
N ILE A 46 -5.01 2.59 6.57
CA ILE A 46 -4.78 1.45 7.45
C ILE A 46 -3.34 1.48 7.92
N TYR A 47 -3.13 1.43 9.24
CA TYR A 47 -1.85 1.14 9.86
C TYR A 47 -1.97 -0.01 10.85
N LEU A 48 -1.33 -1.15 10.53
CA LEU A 48 -1.31 -2.33 11.39
C LEU A 48 0.11 -2.85 11.65
N ALA A 49 0.43 -3.11 12.91
CA ALA A 49 1.52 -4.00 13.31
C ALA A 49 0.96 -5.30 13.89
N ASN A 50 1.44 -6.45 13.41
CA ASN A 50 0.91 -7.78 13.70
C ASN A 50 2.01 -8.84 13.52
N LYS A 51 2.07 -9.89 14.36
CA LYS A 51 2.96 -11.05 14.15
C LYS A 51 2.28 -12.21 13.41
N GLY A 52 0.99 -12.10 13.13
CA GLY A 52 0.24 -13.06 12.32
C GLY A 52 0.10 -12.60 10.88
N SER A 53 -1.12 -12.72 10.32
CA SER A 53 -1.40 -12.36 8.93
C SER A 53 -2.42 -11.25 8.79
N VAL A 54 -2.30 -10.48 7.71
CA VAL A 54 -3.26 -9.43 7.34
C VAL A 54 -3.79 -9.72 5.94
N THR A 55 -5.12 -9.82 5.81
CA THR A 55 -5.81 -10.00 4.53
C THR A 55 -6.70 -8.81 4.26
N ILE A 56 -6.53 -8.18 3.11
CA ILE A 56 -7.30 -7.02 2.64
C ILE A 56 -7.85 -7.35 1.25
N THR A 57 -9.17 -7.45 1.14
CA THR A 57 -9.85 -7.87 -0.09
C THR A 57 -11.02 -6.98 -0.46
N HIS A 58 -11.29 -6.86 -1.76
CA HIS A 58 -12.48 -6.18 -2.32
C HIS A 58 -12.71 -4.76 -1.78
N SER A 59 -11.65 -4.08 -1.35
CA SER A 59 -11.74 -2.80 -0.66
C SER A 59 -11.33 -1.65 -1.56
N ARG A 60 -11.90 -0.46 -1.30
CA ARG A 60 -11.64 0.77 -2.06
C ARG A 60 -10.88 1.77 -1.20
N PHE A 61 -9.80 2.29 -1.76
CA PHE A 61 -8.97 3.35 -1.19
C PHE A 61 -8.98 4.52 -2.17
N GLU A 62 -9.44 5.69 -1.75
CA GLU A 62 -9.55 6.85 -2.65
C GLU A 62 -9.37 8.18 -1.93
N ARG A 63 -9.02 9.23 -2.69
CA ARG A 63 -9.02 10.62 -2.21
C ARG A 63 -8.23 10.80 -0.90
N GLY A 64 -7.10 10.11 -0.75
CA GLY A 64 -6.27 10.24 0.46
C GLY A 64 -5.82 11.68 0.68
N THR A 65 -5.63 12.08 1.94
CA THR A 65 -5.27 13.45 2.34
C THR A 65 -3.91 13.57 3.01
N GLY A 66 -3.20 12.45 3.13
CA GLY A 66 -1.87 12.35 3.70
C GLY A 66 -1.45 10.88 3.82
N GLY A 67 -0.18 10.62 4.09
CA GLY A 67 0.34 9.29 4.45
C GLY A 67 0.11 8.19 3.41
N HIS A 68 0.44 6.96 3.79
CA HIS A 68 0.14 5.76 2.99
C HIS A 68 -1.34 5.36 3.06
N TYR A 69 -1.85 4.73 1.99
CA TYR A 69 -3.16 4.08 2.07
C TYR A 69 -3.09 2.83 2.95
N VAL A 70 -2.12 1.94 2.72
CA VAL A 70 -1.92 0.74 3.52
C VAL A 70 -0.49 0.70 4.04
N LYS A 71 -0.30 0.80 5.35
CA LYS A 71 0.98 0.60 6.04
C LYS A 71 0.91 -0.63 6.92
N LEU A 72 1.73 -1.64 6.64
CA LEU A 72 1.73 -2.91 7.36
C LEU A 72 3.12 -3.26 7.88
N ARG A 73 3.15 -3.72 9.13
CA ARG A 73 4.25 -4.46 9.74
C ARG A 73 3.75 -5.85 10.10
N ALA A 74 3.73 -6.75 9.12
CA ALA A 74 3.25 -8.12 9.30
C ALA A 74 4.07 -9.12 8.47
N PRO A 75 4.35 -10.34 8.99
CA PRO A 75 5.16 -11.32 8.25
C PRO A 75 4.46 -11.89 7.01
N THR A 76 3.12 -11.93 7.00
CA THR A 76 2.34 -12.50 5.90
C THR A 76 1.16 -11.61 5.53
N VAL A 77 1.07 -11.25 4.25
CA VAL A 77 0.00 -10.40 3.73
C VAL A 77 -0.72 -11.04 2.54
N SER A 78 -2.02 -10.75 2.43
CA SER A 78 -2.80 -10.99 1.21
C SER A 78 -3.59 -9.74 0.89
N ILE A 79 -3.15 -8.98 -0.10
CA ILE A 79 -3.79 -7.72 -0.52
C ILE A 79 -4.27 -7.95 -1.95
N THR A 80 -5.53 -8.35 -2.12
CA THR A 80 -6.05 -8.72 -3.45
C THR A 80 -7.38 -8.11 -3.79
N ASP A 81 -7.62 -7.93 -5.08
CA ASP A 81 -8.94 -7.52 -5.60
C ASP A 81 -9.41 -6.15 -5.04
N ASN A 82 -8.46 -5.26 -4.70
CA ASN A 82 -8.73 -3.91 -4.19
C ASN A 82 -8.55 -2.84 -5.29
N SER A 83 -9.11 -1.65 -5.06
CA SER A 83 -8.87 -0.47 -5.90
C SER A 83 -8.23 0.65 -5.11
N PHE A 84 -7.14 1.21 -5.63
CA PHE A 84 -6.43 2.37 -5.11
C PHE A 84 -6.51 3.50 -6.14
N ASP A 85 -7.35 4.50 -5.88
CA ASP A 85 -7.53 5.66 -6.75
C ASP A 85 -7.05 6.94 -6.07
N ASP A 86 -5.84 7.35 -6.43
CA ASP A 86 -5.19 8.53 -5.87
C ASP A 86 -5.38 9.77 -6.76
N THR A 87 -6.21 9.70 -7.81
CA THR A 87 -6.42 10.83 -8.75
C THR A 87 -6.95 12.09 -8.07
N ALA A 88 -7.77 11.93 -7.03
CA ALA A 88 -8.26 13.01 -6.17
C ALA A 88 -7.52 13.11 -4.83
N GLY A 89 -6.40 12.38 -4.69
CA GLY A 89 -5.56 12.42 -3.51
C GLY A 89 -4.75 13.70 -3.41
N LYS A 90 -4.36 14.07 -2.19
CA LYS A 90 -3.46 15.19 -1.90
C LYS A 90 -2.50 14.79 -0.78
N LYS A 91 -1.24 15.19 -0.90
CA LYS A 91 -0.17 14.91 0.05
C LYS A 91 0.00 13.44 0.42
N THR A 92 -0.51 12.52 -0.40
CA THR A 92 -0.44 11.09 -0.13
C THR A 92 0.97 10.57 -0.38
N ASN A 93 1.25 9.40 0.18
CA ASN A 93 2.53 8.70 0.08
C ASN A 93 2.29 7.34 -0.62
N TYR A 94 3.13 6.33 -0.40
CA TYR A 94 2.98 5.01 -1.04
C TYR A 94 1.57 4.42 -0.87
N MET A 95 1.08 3.69 -1.87
CA MET A 95 -0.23 3.03 -1.80
C MET A 95 -0.19 1.82 -0.87
N ILE A 96 0.89 1.04 -0.96
CA ILE A 96 1.16 -0.05 -0.04
C ILE A 96 2.60 0.11 0.46
N ASP A 97 2.75 0.17 1.78
CA ASP A 97 4.03 0.14 2.46
C ASP A 97 4.10 -1.08 3.39
N LEU A 98 4.92 -2.06 3.02
CA LEU A 98 5.29 -3.20 3.85
C LEU A 98 6.57 -2.84 4.61
N SER A 99 6.43 -1.95 5.59
CA SER A 99 7.54 -1.16 6.15
C SER A 99 8.71 -2.00 6.64
N GLU A 100 8.44 -3.21 7.13
CA GLU A 100 9.45 -4.13 7.69
C GLU A 100 9.67 -5.42 6.86
N GLY A 101 9.16 -5.43 5.63
CA GLY A 101 9.10 -6.60 4.75
C GLY A 101 7.89 -7.49 5.02
N SER A 102 7.58 -8.38 4.08
CA SER A 102 6.56 -9.43 4.24
C SER A 102 6.69 -10.49 3.14
N THR A 103 6.15 -11.68 3.39
CA THR A 103 5.81 -12.66 2.33
C THR A 103 4.31 -12.66 2.05
N GLY A 104 3.88 -13.36 1.00
CA GLY A 104 2.46 -13.53 0.68
C GLY A 104 2.12 -13.07 -0.73
N LEU A 105 0.98 -12.39 -0.90
CA LEU A 105 0.39 -12.08 -2.20
C LEU A 105 -0.15 -10.65 -2.28
N ILE A 106 0.25 -9.93 -3.32
CA ILE A 106 -0.38 -8.69 -3.78
C ILE A 106 -0.85 -8.90 -5.22
N ALA A 107 -2.15 -9.09 -5.42
CA ALA A 107 -2.64 -9.47 -6.75
C ALA A 107 -4.01 -8.94 -7.13
N ARG A 108 -4.23 -8.76 -8.44
CA ARG A 108 -5.51 -8.32 -9.02
C ARG A 108 -6.03 -6.99 -8.45
N ASN A 109 -5.13 -6.15 -7.95
CA ASN A 109 -5.49 -4.80 -7.53
C ASN A 109 -5.41 -3.84 -8.72
N ALA A 110 -6.24 -2.80 -8.69
CA ALA A 110 -6.17 -1.67 -9.59
C ALA A 110 -5.53 -0.47 -8.89
N PHE A 111 -4.56 0.18 -9.52
CA PHE A 111 -3.87 1.36 -8.99
C PHE A 111 -3.90 2.50 -10.01
N VAL A 112 -4.25 3.71 -9.55
CA VAL A 112 -4.08 4.94 -10.32
C VAL A 112 -3.33 5.96 -9.47
N GLN A 113 -2.10 6.27 -9.85
CA GLN A 113 -1.28 7.24 -9.12
C GLN A 113 -1.71 8.68 -9.44
N GLY A 114 -1.96 9.47 -8.40
CA GLY A 114 -2.25 10.90 -8.50
C GLY A 114 -0.99 11.75 -8.62
N THR A 115 -1.16 12.98 -9.09
CA THR A 115 -0.07 13.95 -9.25
C THR A 115 0.34 14.64 -7.94
N ALA A 116 -0.56 14.72 -6.96
CA ALA A 116 -0.38 15.52 -5.76
C ALA A 116 0.18 14.72 -4.57
N LYS A 117 1.18 13.85 -4.81
CA LYS A 117 1.82 13.04 -3.77
C LYS A 117 2.98 13.77 -3.12
N GLU A 118 3.18 13.53 -1.82
CA GLU A 118 4.45 13.87 -1.16
C GLU A 118 5.57 12.95 -1.64
N ASN A 119 5.26 11.66 -1.77
CA ASN A 119 6.18 10.68 -2.34
C ASN A 119 5.59 10.02 -3.58
N HIS A 120 6.17 10.36 -4.73
CA HIS A 120 5.76 9.90 -6.05
C HIS A 120 6.74 8.89 -6.66
N THR A 121 7.61 8.29 -5.84
CA THR A 121 8.73 7.47 -6.34
C THR A 121 8.41 5.98 -6.42
N GLY A 122 7.36 5.52 -5.74
CA GLY A 122 6.95 4.12 -5.70
C GLY A 122 5.47 3.95 -5.38
N LEU A 123 4.86 2.84 -5.82
CA LEU A 123 3.47 2.50 -5.49
C LEU A 123 3.41 1.49 -4.34
N ILE A 124 4.15 0.39 -4.47
CA ILE A 124 4.34 -0.65 -3.46
C ILE A 124 5.78 -0.57 -2.97
N VAL A 125 5.97 -0.44 -1.67
CA VAL A 125 7.30 -0.36 -1.05
C VAL A 125 7.48 -1.49 -0.06
N VAL A 126 8.65 -2.13 -0.12
CA VAL A 126 9.00 -3.30 0.69
C VAL A 126 10.22 -3.00 1.52
N ALA A 127 10.10 -3.18 2.84
CA ALA A 127 11.18 -3.13 3.83
C ALA A 127 11.92 -1.77 3.94
N ALA A 128 11.22 -0.65 3.68
CA ALA A 128 11.85 0.67 3.70
C ALA A 128 12.26 1.17 5.10
N GLU A 129 11.67 0.63 6.18
CA GLU A 129 11.96 1.04 7.55
C GLU A 129 12.82 0.01 8.31
N ALA A 130 12.61 -1.30 8.05
CA ALA A 130 13.46 -2.37 8.56
C ALA A 130 13.35 -3.64 7.71
N ARG A 131 14.19 -4.64 8.00
CA ARG A 131 14.16 -5.97 7.36
C ARG A 131 13.80 -7.06 8.37
N THR A 132 12.82 -6.78 9.24
CA THR A 132 12.36 -7.68 10.30
C THR A 132 11.82 -8.99 9.72
N TYR A 133 11.09 -8.91 8.60
CA TYR A 133 10.52 -10.06 7.92
C TYR A 133 11.17 -10.26 6.55
N ARG A 134 11.54 -11.50 6.25
CA ARG A 134 11.95 -11.90 4.90
C ARG A 134 10.86 -11.54 3.88
N SER A 135 11.28 -11.09 2.71
CA SER A 135 10.41 -10.81 1.57
C SER A 135 10.64 -11.77 0.40
N THR A 136 11.59 -12.71 0.54
CA THR A 136 11.84 -13.77 -0.44
C THR A 136 10.56 -14.54 -0.75
N GLY A 137 10.13 -14.51 -2.00
CA GLY A 137 8.92 -15.17 -2.47
C GLY A 137 7.62 -14.37 -2.27
N LEU A 138 7.67 -13.09 -1.85
CA LEU A 138 6.52 -12.19 -1.93
C LEU A 138 6.06 -12.09 -3.39
N ARG A 139 4.82 -12.50 -3.65
CA ARG A 139 4.25 -12.49 -4.99
C ARG A 139 3.55 -11.18 -5.28
N VAL A 140 3.89 -10.56 -6.40
CA VAL A 140 3.21 -9.36 -6.90
C VAL A 140 2.84 -9.60 -8.37
N GLU A 141 1.56 -9.87 -8.63
CA GLU A 141 1.10 -10.41 -9.92
C GLU A 141 -0.34 -9.99 -10.25
N ASP A 142 -0.66 -9.98 -11.54
CA ASP A 142 -1.98 -9.69 -12.11
C ASP A 142 -2.59 -8.35 -11.70
N ASN A 143 -1.78 -7.39 -11.24
CA ASN A 143 -2.23 -6.04 -10.94
C ASN A 143 -2.30 -5.18 -12.21
N ASP A 144 -3.15 -4.15 -12.20
CA ASP A 144 -3.23 -3.10 -13.21
C ASP A 144 -2.84 -1.78 -12.55
N ALA A 145 -1.75 -1.15 -12.99
CA ALA A 145 -1.28 0.09 -12.41
C ALA A 145 -1.05 1.14 -13.49
N ARG A 146 -1.50 2.37 -13.24
CA ARG A 146 -1.42 3.49 -14.18
C ARG A 146 -1.07 4.77 -13.46
N LEU A 147 -0.51 5.72 -14.20
CA LEU A 147 -0.41 7.10 -13.78
C LEU A 147 -1.67 7.84 -14.21
N SER A 148 -2.10 8.82 -13.41
CA SER A 148 -3.20 9.72 -13.77
C SER A 148 -2.83 10.57 -15.00
N PRO A 149 -3.81 11.05 -15.78
CA PRO A 149 -3.53 11.92 -16.92
C PRO A 149 -2.71 13.15 -16.51
N GLY A 150 -1.61 13.41 -17.23
CA GLY A 150 -0.73 14.54 -16.96
C GLY A 150 0.31 14.30 -15.86
N ASP A 151 0.28 13.17 -15.16
CA ASP A 151 1.38 12.74 -14.31
C ASP A 151 2.59 12.39 -15.20
N LYS A 152 3.69 13.10 -14.97
CA LYS A 152 4.96 12.97 -15.70
C LYS A 152 6.04 12.28 -14.87
N THR A 153 5.69 11.75 -13.70
CA THR A 153 6.62 11.02 -12.85
C THR A 153 6.98 9.67 -13.45
N SER A 154 7.98 9.01 -12.88
CA SER A 154 8.36 7.64 -13.26
C SER A 154 8.61 6.76 -12.02
N PRO A 155 7.55 6.50 -11.23
CA PRO A 155 7.66 5.65 -10.05
C PRO A 155 7.97 4.20 -10.44
N ALA A 156 8.57 3.49 -9.49
CA ALA A 156 8.56 2.04 -9.50
C ALA A 156 7.19 1.52 -9.07
N PHE A 157 6.64 0.53 -9.77
CA PHE A 157 5.46 -0.19 -9.32
C PHE A 157 5.77 -0.91 -8.01
N VAL A 158 6.93 -1.58 -7.93
CA VAL A 158 7.49 -2.15 -6.70
C VAL A 158 8.89 -1.57 -6.45
N ALA A 159 9.10 -0.90 -5.32
CA ALA A 159 10.40 -0.48 -4.84
C ALA A 159 10.82 -1.35 -3.64
N ASP A 160 11.97 -2.02 -3.76
CA ASP A 160 12.44 -3.01 -2.80
C ASP A 160 13.72 -2.56 -2.09
N TYR A 161 13.61 -2.39 -0.77
CA TYR A 161 14.73 -2.14 0.14
C TYR A 161 15.19 -3.40 0.85
N SER A 162 14.53 -4.55 0.67
CA SER A 162 14.92 -5.79 1.33
C SER A 162 16.14 -6.45 0.69
N HIS A 163 16.31 -6.26 -0.63
CA HIS A 163 17.21 -7.02 -1.51
C HIS A 163 16.92 -8.53 -1.54
N ASP A 164 15.76 -8.96 -1.06
CA ASP A 164 15.33 -10.33 -1.16
C ASP A 164 14.85 -10.64 -2.59
N ARG A 165 14.86 -11.93 -2.94
CA ARG A 165 14.32 -12.37 -4.22
C ARG A 165 12.78 -12.39 -4.17
N LEU A 166 12.16 -11.27 -4.55
CA LEU A 166 10.70 -11.20 -4.73
C LEU A 166 10.25 -12.08 -5.92
N ALA A 167 8.99 -12.49 -5.90
CA ALA A 167 8.37 -13.28 -6.96
C ALA A 167 7.41 -12.38 -7.79
N LEU A 168 7.99 -11.46 -8.56
CA LEU A 168 7.22 -10.57 -9.44
C LEU A 168 6.66 -11.36 -10.62
N GLY A 169 5.34 -11.46 -10.71
CA GLY A 169 4.63 -12.04 -11.84
C GLY A 169 4.30 -11.00 -12.92
N THR A 170 3.42 -11.38 -13.83
CA THR A 170 2.92 -10.47 -14.88
C THR A 170 2.08 -9.37 -14.24
N ASN A 171 2.35 -8.10 -14.54
CA ASN A 171 1.51 -6.97 -14.13
C ASN A 171 1.26 -6.07 -15.35
N ARG A 172 0.07 -5.50 -15.46
CA ARG A 172 -0.27 -4.54 -16.53
C ARG A 172 0.09 -3.15 -16.06
N LEU A 173 1.20 -2.62 -16.56
CA LEU A 173 1.70 -1.31 -16.17
C LEU A 173 1.50 -0.33 -17.32
N GLY A 174 0.85 0.80 -17.02
CA GLY A 174 0.70 1.91 -17.95
C GLY A 174 2.03 2.62 -18.22
N PRO A 175 2.09 3.48 -19.26
CA PRO A 175 3.29 4.26 -19.59
C PRO A 175 3.82 5.06 -18.39
N GLY A 176 5.15 5.18 -18.29
CA GLY A 176 5.84 5.92 -17.23
C GLY A 176 6.17 5.09 -15.98
N LEU A 177 5.42 4.02 -15.70
CA LEU A 177 5.71 3.10 -14.60
C LEU A 177 6.90 2.19 -14.92
N ARG A 178 7.86 2.13 -14.00
CA ARG A 178 8.91 1.11 -14.02
C ARG A 178 8.42 -0.10 -13.23
N ALA A 179 8.61 -1.30 -13.74
CA ALA A 179 8.10 -2.50 -13.07
C ALA A 179 8.69 -2.71 -11.67
N PHE A 180 9.98 -2.43 -11.52
CA PHE A 180 10.72 -2.74 -10.32
C PHE A 180 11.91 -1.79 -10.14
N GLU A 181 12.28 -1.57 -8.89
CA GLU A 181 13.49 -0.86 -8.49
C GLU A 181 14.02 -1.46 -7.18
N THR A 182 15.32 -1.67 -7.10
CA THR A 182 16.00 -1.97 -5.83
C THR A 182 16.61 -0.68 -5.28
N ARG A 183 16.50 -0.47 -3.97
CA ARG A 183 17.01 0.71 -3.26
C ARG A 183 17.92 0.35 -2.10
#